data_AF-A0A534HVN0-F1
#
_entry.id   AF-A0A534HVN0-F1
#
_cell.length_a   1.000
_cell.length_b   1.000
_cell.length_c   1.000
_cell.angle_alpha   90.00
_cell.angle_beta   90.00
_cell.angle_gamma   90.00
#
_symmetry.space_group_name_H-M   'P 1'
#
loop_
_entity.id
_entity.type
_entity.pdbx_description
1 polymer ?
#
loop_
_entity_poly.entity_id
_entity_poly.type
_entity_poly.pdbx_seq_one_letter_code
_entity_poly.pdbx_strand_id
1 'polypeptide(L)'
;MSDLIVLHETPDSKHGTRPEDRSLEERIRLGVAIVDKPSGPTSHQVSAWVRDMFAVRKAGHAGTLDPRVTGVLPVALGDATRAVEAVLAGDKEYVGVFQLHQDV
;
A
#
# COMPACT_ATOMS: atom_id res chain seq x y z
N MET A 1 -19.72 1.73 9.08
CA MET A 1 -19.32 0.34 9.36
C MET A 1 -20.55 -0.36 9.89
N SER A 2 -21.07 -1.34 9.17
CA SER A 2 -22.16 -2.18 9.65
C SER A 2 -21.66 -2.98 10.86
N ASP A 3 -22.46 -3.03 11.92
CA ASP A 3 -22.19 -3.89 13.07
C ASP A 3 -22.14 -5.35 12.60
N LEU A 4 -21.05 -6.05 12.94
CA LEU A 4 -20.91 -7.46 12.64
C LEU A 4 -21.85 -8.26 13.57
N ILE A 5 -22.60 -9.21 13.01
CA ILE A 5 -23.42 -10.15 13.80
C ILE A 5 -22.58 -11.40 14.07
N VAL A 6 -22.39 -11.73 15.35
CA VAL A 6 -21.69 -12.96 15.75
C VAL A 6 -22.64 -14.15 15.56
N LEU A 7 -22.33 -15.01 14.58
CA LEU A 7 -23.11 -16.23 14.31
C LEU A 7 -22.73 -17.39 15.26
N HIS A 8 -21.46 -17.43 15.71
CA HIS A 8 -20.94 -18.44 16.62
C HIS A 8 -19.70 -17.90 17.35
N GLU A 9 -19.59 -18.19 18.65
CA GLU A 9 -18.41 -17.86 19.44
C GLU A 9 -17.33 -18.93 19.24
N THR A 10 -16.12 -18.48 18.88
CA THR A 10 -14.94 -19.35 18.82
C THR A 10 -14.09 -19.19 20.08
N PRO A 11 -13.59 -20.29 20.68
CA PRO A 11 -12.65 -20.21 21.79
C PRO A 11 -11.35 -19.48 21.40
N ASP A 12 -10.70 -18.87 22.37
CA ASP A 12 -9.41 -18.21 22.15
C ASP A 12 -8.37 -19.21 21.59
N SER A 13 -7.76 -18.83 20.48
CA SER A 13 -6.72 -19.61 19.81
C SER A 13 -5.35 -19.28 20.39
N LYS A 14 -4.54 -20.30 20.67
CA LYS A 14 -3.11 -20.15 20.98
C LYS A 14 -2.24 -19.80 19.76
N HIS A 15 -2.85 -19.71 18.59
CA HIS A 15 -2.20 -19.46 17.31
C HIS A 15 -2.67 -18.13 16.71
N GLY A 16 -1.72 -17.40 16.10
CA GLY A 16 -1.95 -16.09 15.50
C GLY A 16 -1.64 -14.95 16.47
N THR A 17 -1.50 -13.75 15.90
CA THR A 17 -1.15 -12.53 16.63
C THR A 17 -1.99 -11.38 16.06
N ARG A 18 -2.57 -10.56 16.94
CA ARG A 18 -3.27 -9.34 16.52
C ARG A 18 -2.30 -8.41 15.78
N PRO A 19 -2.73 -7.66 14.74
CA PRO A 19 -1.84 -6.79 13.99
C PRO A 19 -1.01 -5.82 14.85
N GLU A 20 -1.61 -5.30 15.92
CA GLU A 20 -1.02 -4.39 16.89
C GLU A 20 0.01 -5.02 17.84
N ASP A 21 0.07 -6.35 17.91
CA ASP A 21 0.97 -7.09 18.81
C ASP A 21 2.07 -7.84 18.04
N ARG A 22 2.07 -7.77 16.71
CA ARG A 22 3.07 -8.43 15.85
C ARG A 22 4.48 -7.93 16.12
N SER A 23 5.46 -8.83 15.98
CA SER A 23 6.87 -8.48 16.02
C SER A 23 7.23 -7.50 14.89
N LEU A 24 8.39 -6.86 14.99
CA LEU A 24 8.86 -5.98 13.92
C LEU A 24 9.03 -6.75 12.59
N GLU A 25 9.56 -7.98 12.62
CA GLU A 25 9.73 -8.78 11.41
C GLU A 25 8.38 -9.12 10.77
N GLU A 26 7.37 -9.49 11.57
CA GLU A 26 6.03 -9.79 11.09
C GLU A 26 5.34 -8.56 10.50
N ARG A 27 5.53 -7.39 11.13
CA ARG A 27 5.02 -6.11 10.62
C ARG A 27 5.64 -5.74 9.29
N ILE A 28 6.94 -5.94 9.11
CA ILE A 28 7.61 -5.71 7.82
C ILE A 28 7.10 -6.71 6.79
N ARG A 29 7.00 -8.00 7.14
CA ARG A 29 6.54 -9.07 6.22
C ARG A 29 5.09 -8.89 5.76
N LEU A 30 4.22 -8.35 6.62
CA LEU A 30 2.78 -8.17 6.38
C LEU A 30 2.38 -6.69 6.27
N GLY A 31 3.35 -5.80 6.04
CA GLY A 31 3.17 -4.35 6.08
C GLY A 31 2.97 -3.70 4.73
N VAL A 32 2.53 -2.44 4.78
CA VAL A 32 2.44 -1.54 3.64
C VAL A 32 3.12 -0.23 4.02
N ALA A 33 4.08 0.20 3.22
CA ALA A 33 4.69 1.52 3.34
C ALA A 33 3.89 2.51 2.50
N ILE A 34 3.42 3.59 3.10
CA ILE A 34 2.74 4.68 2.39
C ILE A 34 3.78 5.72 2.02
N VAL A 35 4.19 5.73 0.75
CA VAL A 35 5.24 6.63 0.27
C VAL A 35 4.61 7.85 -0.36
N ASP A 36 5.06 9.04 0.02
CA ASP A 36 4.84 10.24 -0.80
C ASP A 36 5.85 10.20 -1.96
N LYS A 37 5.40 9.66 -3.10
CA LYS A 37 6.24 9.44 -4.27
C LYS A 37 6.72 10.81 -4.79
N PRO A 38 8.03 11.02 -4.96
CA PRO A 38 8.53 12.25 -5.57
C PRO A 38 8.32 12.26 -7.09
N SER A 39 8.40 13.46 -7.67
CA SER A 39 8.44 13.65 -9.12
C SER A 39 9.83 13.25 -9.64
N GLY A 40 9.90 12.59 -10.78
CA GLY A 40 11.13 12.07 -11.38
C GLY A 40 11.11 10.55 -11.56
N PRO A 41 11.18 9.74 -10.49
CA PRO A 41 11.25 8.29 -10.62
C PRO A 41 9.90 7.67 -11.01
N THR A 42 9.96 6.49 -11.64
CA THR A 42 8.78 5.65 -11.86
C THR A 42 8.30 5.04 -10.53
N SER A 43 7.03 4.67 -10.46
CA SER A 43 6.48 3.93 -9.30
C SER A 43 7.22 2.61 -9.05
N HIS A 44 7.67 1.93 -10.12
CA HIS A 44 8.47 0.71 -10.02
C HIS A 44 9.82 0.97 -9.36
N GLN A 45 10.54 2.03 -9.74
CA GLN A 45 11.81 2.40 -9.12
C GLN A 45 11.64 2.67 -7.62
N VAL A 46 10.60 3.42 -7.23
CA VAL A 46 10.30 3.68 -5.82
C VAL A 46 10.01 2.39 -5.06
N SER A 47 9.20 1.47 -5.60
CA SER A 47 8.96 0.18 -4.96
C SER A 47 10.22 -0.69 -4.83
N ALA A 48 11.16 -0.59 -5.78
CA ALA A 48 12.45 -1.28 -5.70
C ALA A 48 13.33 -0.69 -4.58
N TRP A 49 13.38 0.63 -4.44
CA TRP A 49 14.10 1.26 -3.33
C TRP A 49 13.49 0.91 -1.98
N VAL A 50 12.16 0.91 -1.86
CA VAL A 50 11.47 0.49 -0.63
C VAL A 50 11.80 -0.97 -0.30
N ARG A 51 11.77 -1.87 -1.28
CA ARG A 51 12.17 -3.28 -1.10
C ARG A 51 13.57 -3.38 -0.49
N ASP A 52 14.52 -2.63 -1.06
CA ASP A 52 15.93 -2.69 -0.66
C ASP A 52 16.15 -2.06 0.72
N MET A 53 15.47 -0.94 1.03
CA MET A 53 15.52 -0.27 2.34
C MET A 53 15.02 -1.18 3.48
N PHE A 54 13.96 -1.97 3.22
CA PHE A 54 13.42 -2.92 4.21
C PHE A 54 14.08 -4.31 4.14
N ALA A 55 15.06 -4.51 3.25
CA ALA A 55 15.74 -5.78 3.03
C ALA A 55 14.78 -6.97 2.80
N VAL A 56 13.65 -6.73 2.12
CA VAL A 56 12.65 -7.77 1.82
C VAL A 56 12.86 -8.34 0.42
N ARG A 57 12.47 -9.61 0.20
CA ARG A 57 12.61 -10.23 -1.13
C ARG A 57 11.65 -9.69 -2.18
N LYS A 58 10.50 -9.17 -1.74
CA LYS A 58 9.41 -8.73 -2.62
C LYS A 58 8.79 -7.47 -2.05
N ALA A 59 8.54 -6.49 -2.91
CA ALA A 59 7.63 -5.39 -2.65
C ALA A 59 6.88 -5.06 -3.94
N GLY A 60 5.70 -4.48 -3.84
CA GLY A 60 4.87 -4.10 -4.99
C GLY A 60 3.96 -2.93 -4.65
N HIS A 61 3.85 -1.96 -5.57
CA HIS A 61 3.00 -0.79 -5.37
C HIS A 61 1.56 -1.03 -5.83
N ALA A 62 0.61 -0.35 -5.22
CA ALA A 62 -0.82 -0.47 -5.51
C ALA A 62 -1.33 0.74 -6.32
N GLY A 63 -0.94 0.78 -7.59
CA GLY A 63 -1.31 1.83 -8.55
C GLY A 63 -0.07 2.49 -9.14
N THR A 64 -0.05 2.66 -10.46
CA THR A 64 1.09 3.28 -11.14
C THR A 64 0.85 4.78 -11.23
N LEU A 65 1.69 5.56 -10.54
CA LEU A 65 1.83 6.99 -10.79
C LEU A 65 2.93 7.20 -11.85
N ASP A 66 2.65 8.05 -12.82
CA ASP A 66 3.61 8.46 -13.85
C ASP A 66 4.84 9.15 -13.23
N PRO A 67 5.99 9.19 -13.95
CA PRO A 67 7.21 9.79 -13.44
C PRO A 67 7.02 11.20 -12.89
N ARG A 68 6.21 12.05 -13.55
CA ARG A 68 6.00 13.44 -13.14
C ARG A 68 4.98 13.60 -12.00
N VAL A 69 4.17 12.58 -11.71
CA VAL A 69 3.12 12.62 -10.68
C VAL A 69 3.73 12.33 -9.31
N THR A 70 3.34 13.13 -8.32
CA THR A 70 3.70 12.95 -6.91
C THR A 70 2.54 12.38 -6.10
N GLY A 71 2.77 12.10 -4.81
CA GLY A 71 1.70 11.79 -3.86
C GLY A 71 1.66 10.32 -3.45
N VAL A 72 0.50 9.91 -2.95
CA VAL A 72 0.33 8.66 -2.21
C VAL A 72 0.58 7.43 -3.09
N LEU A 73 1.65 6.70 -2.79
CA LEU A 73 1.99 5.42 -3.40
C LEU A 73 2.09 4.33 -2.31
N PRO A 74 1.02 3.54 -2.10
CA PRO A 74 1.09 2.39 -1.20
C PRO A 74 2.01 1.31 -1.77
N VAL A 75 3.01 0.89 -1.00
CA VAL A 75 3.96 -0.17 -1.36
C VAL A 75 3.85 -1.31 -0.37
N ALA A 76 3.25 -2.42 -0.80
CA ALA A 76 3.12 -3.63 0.01
C ALA A 76 4.46 -4.37 0.10
N LEU A 77 4.78 -4.87 1.28
CA LEU A 77 6.03 -5.57 1.60
C LEU A 77 5.79 -7.08 1.73
N GLY A 78 6.72 -7.91 1.25
CA GLY A 78 6.70 -9.35 1.43
C GLY A 78 5.36 -10.00 1.08
N ASP A 79 4.74 -10.63 2.08
CA ASP A 79 3.50 -11.38 1.95
C ASP A 79 2.28 -10.48 1.79
N ALA A 80 2.36 -9.21 2.19
CA ALA A 80 1.31 -8.21 2.00
C ALA A 80 1.07 -7.91 0.51
N THR A 81 2.02 -8.22 -0.37
CA THR A 81 1.84 -8.04 -1.82
C THR A 81 0.62 -8.80 -2.38
N ARG A 82 0.11 -9.82 -1.67
CA ARG A 82 -1.13 -10.53 -2.02
C ARG A 82 -2.38 -9.66 -1.92
N ALA A 83 -2.35 -8.58 -1.14
CA ALA A 83 -3.47 -7.68 -0.93
C ALA A 83 -3.49 -6.47 -1.88
N VAL A 84 -2.48 -6.32 -2.77
CA VAL A 84 -2.36 -5.17 -3.67
C VAL A 84 -3.58 -4.97 -4.56
N GLU A 85 -4.16 -6.06 -5.07
CA GLU A 85 -5.37 -6.03 -5.92
C GLU A 85 -6.56 -5.37 -5.21
N ALA A 86 -6.71 -5.61 -3.90
CA ALA A 86 -7.79 -4.99 -3.13
C ALA A 86 -7.61 -3.47 -3.00
N VAL A 87 -6.35 -3.00 -2.90
CA VAL A 87 -6.03 -1.57 -2.83
C VAL A 87 -6.18 -0.88 -4.19
N LEU A 88 -5.84 -1.60 -5.28
CA LEU A 88 -6.05 -1.12 -6.65
C LEU A 88 -7.53 -0.84 -6.94
N ALA A 89 -8.43 -1.70 -6.47
CA ALA A 89 -9.87 -1.58 -6.67
C ALA A 89 -10.53 -0.39 -5.94
N GLY A 90 -9.84 0.22 -4.96
CA GLY A 90 -10.37 1.37 -4.23
C GLY A 90 -10.40 2.65 -5.06
N ASP A 91 -11.23 3.60 -4.65
CA ASP A 91 -11.28 4.93 -5.25
C ASP A 91 -9.94 5.68 -5.12
N LYS A 92 -9.71 6.62 -6.04
CA LYS A 92 -8.49 7.44 -6.10
C LYS A 92 -8.89 8.90 -6.30
N GLU A 93 -8.19 9.79 -5.61
CA GLU A 93 -8.40 11.22 -5.70
C GLU A 93 -7.10 11.91 -6.10
N TYR A 94 -7.20 12.95 -6.93
CA TYR A 94 -6.07 13.69 -7.46
C TYR A 94 -6.35 15.19 -7.42
N VAL A 95 -5.30 15.96 -7.14
CA VAL A 95 -5.28 17.40 -7.41
C VAL A 95 -4.49 17.61 -8.70
N GLY A 96 -5.12 18.23 -9.69
CA GLY A 96 -4.55 18.44 -11.01
C GLY A 96 -4.72 19.87 -11.51
N VAL A 97 -3.76 20.33 -12.31
CA VAL A 97 -3.83 21.59 -13.04
C VAL A 97 -3.98 21.28 -14.52
N PHE A 98 -5.05 21.78 -15.12
CA PHE A 98 -5.29 21.67 -16.55
C PHE A 98 -4.97 23.00 -17.23
N GLN A 99 -4.17 22.95 -18.29
CA GLN A 99 -3.89 24.11 -19.14
C GLN A 99 -4.61 23.93 -20.47
N LEU A 100 -5.47 24.89 -20.80
CA LEU A 100 -6.18 24.91 -22.07
C LEU A 100 -5.26 25.46 -23.17
N HIS A 101 -5.46 25.03 -24.41
CA HIS A 101 -4.62 25.43 -25.53
C HIS A 101 -4.84 26.89 -25.96
N GLN A 102 -5.97 27.49 -25.56
CA GLN A 102 -6.37 28.87 -25.87
C GLN A 102 -7.35 29.35 -24.78
N ASP A 103 -7.61 30.66 -24.76
CA ASP A 103 -8.61 31.26 -23.88
C ASP A 103 -10.03 30.78 -24.26
N VAL A 104 -10.89 30.63 -23.26
CA VAL A 104 -12.29 30.18 -23.38
C VAL A 104 -13.26 31.30 -23.05
#